data_AF-A0A7L3X1T9-F1
#
_entry.id   AF-A0A7L3X1T9-F1
#
_cell.length_a   1.000
_cell.length_b   1.000
_cell.length_c   1.000
_cell.angle_alpha   90.00
_cell.angle_beta   90.00
_cell.angle_gamma   90.00
#
_symmetry.space_group_name_H-M   'P 1'
#
loop_
_entity.id
_entity.type
_entity.pdbx_description
1 polymer ?
#
loop_
_entity_poly.entity_id
_entity_poly.type
_entity_poly.pdbx_seq_one_letter_code
_entity_poly.pdbx_strand_id
1 'polypeptide(L)'
;PYYVDLNQTLFAQVSLHSTDPNLLVFVDTCVASPQPDFGSPTYDLIRSGCIKDDTVVTYSPLEHYGRFTFNAFRFLRASPSVYLQCDVLICDSTSATSRCTEGCISRHKRAISS
;
A
#
# COMPACT_ATOMS: atom_id res chain seq x y z
N PRO A 1 -7.96 16.46 -8.35
CA PRO A 1 -6.58 15.93 -8.35
C PRO A 1 -5.77 16.64 -7.26
N TYR A 2 -4.72 15.99 -6.73
CA TYR A 2 -3.80 16.59 -5.76
C TYR A 2 -2.48 16.87 -6.48
N TYR A 3 -2.04 18.13 -6.48
CA TYR A 3 -0.84 18.57 -7.20
C TYR A 3 0.37 18.58 -6.27
N VAL A 4 1.49 18.06 -6.77
CA VAL A 4 2.70 17.78 -5.98
C VAL A 4 3.94 18.02 -6.82
N ASP A 5 5.04 18.37 -6.16
CA ASP A 5 6.37 18.41 -6.78
C ASP A 5 7.02 17.03 -6.77
N LEU A 6 7.94 16.78 -7.71
CA LEU A 6 8.72 15.56 -7.71
C LEU A 6 9.51 15.44 -6.40
N ASN A 7 9.58 14.22 -5.87
CA ASN A 7 10.25 13.89 -4.61
C ASN A 7 9.64 14.54 -3.36
N GLN A 8 8.48 15.20 -3.47
CA GLN A 8 7.71 15.64 -2.31
C GLN A 8 7.16 14.42 -1.56
N THR A 9 7.38 14.34 -0.25
CA THR A 9 6.78 13.28 0.57
C THR A 9 5.26 13.47 0.68
N LEU A 10 4.54 12.42 0.33
CA LEU A 10 3.08 12.35 0.39
C LEU A 10 2.65 11.46 1.55
N PHE A 11 1.55 11.85 2.19
CA PHE A 11 0.97 11.14 3.33
C PHE A 11 -0.38 10.59 2.90
N ALA A 12 -0.49 9.26 2.84
CA ALA A 12 -1.73 8.57 2.48
C ALA A 12 -2.35 7.92 3.72
N GLN A 13 -3.66 8.07 3.87
CA GLN A 13 -4.44 7.45 4.93
C GLN A 13 -5.71 6.83 4.37
N VAL A 14 -5.92 5.57 4.70
CA VAL A 14 -7.23 4.93 4.62
C VAL A 14 -7.87 5.01 6.01
N SER A 15 -9.12 5.47 6.06
CA SER A 15 -9.87 5.61 7.30
C SER A 15 -11.11 4.74 7.26
N LEU A 16 -11.28 3.89 8.26
CA LEU A 16 -12.51 3.14 8.48
C LEU A 16 -13.41 3.93 9.43
N HIS A 17 -14.66 4.15 9.04
CA HIS A 17 -15.65 4.76 9.93
C HIS A 17 -16.46 3.64 10.59
N SER A 18 -16.08 3.28 11.82
CA SER A 18 -16.74 2.25 12.62
C SER A 18 -16.77 2.63 14.10
N THR A 19 -17.73 2.09 14.85
CA THR A 19 -17.78 2.20 16.31
C THR A 19 -17.12 1.02 17.02
N ASP A 20 -16.74 -0.04 16.28
CA ASP A 20 -16.10 -1.22 16.86
C ASP A 20 -14.60 -0.98 17.08
N PRO A 21 -14.11 -0.91 18.33
CA PRO A 21 -12.70 -0.61 18.62
C PRO A 21 -11.75 -1.75 18.23
N ASN A 22 -12.26 -2.94 17.91
CA ASN A 22 -11.45 -4.11 17.59
C ASN A 22 -11.18 -4.25 16.09
N LEU A 23 -11.55 -3.28 15.26
CA LEU A 23 -11.23 -3.33 13.83
C LEU A 23 -9.90 -2.63 13.54
N LEU A 24 -9.06 -3.28 12.73
CA LEU A 24 -7.82 -2.73 12.21
C LEU A 24 -7.89 -2.57 10.69
N VAL A 25 -7.32 -1.49 10.18
CA VAL A 25 -7.14 -1.27 8.75
C VAL A 25 -5.72 -1.65 8.34
N PHE A 26 -5.59 -2.59 7.42
CA PHE A 26 -4.32 -3.02 6.85
C PHE A 26 -4.28 -2.76 5.34
N VAL A 27 -3.23 -2.06 4.90
CA VAL A 27 -2.98 -1.79 3.48
C VAL A 27 -2.12 -2.93 2.94
N ASP A 28 -2.73 -3.87 2.23
CA ASP A 28 -2.04 -5.07 1.73
C ASP A 28 -1.22 -4.76 0.47
N THR A 29 -1.85 -4.13 -0.51
CA THR A 29 -1.21 -3.84 -1.80
C THR A 29 -1.59 -2.42 -2.21
N CYS A 30 -0.62 -1.64 -2.67
CA CYS A 30 -0.84 -0.33 -3.29
C CYS A 30 0.00 -0.24 -4.55
N VAL A 31 -0.69 -0.02 -5.67
CA VAL A 31 -0.10 0.06 -7.01
C VAL A 31 -0.37 1.44 -7.58
N ALA A 32 0.60 1.96 -8.30
CA ALA A 32 0.51 3.21 -9.04
C ALA A 32 0.49 2.96 -10.55
N SER A 33 -0.23 3.81 -11.29
CA SER A 33 -0.26 3.79 -12.76
C SER A 33 -0.35 5.21 -13.32
N PRO A 34 0.18 5.50 -14.52
CA PRO A 34 -0.06 6.77 -15.21
C PRO A 34 -1.45 6.84 -15.85
N GLN A 35 -2.22 5.74 -15.82
CA GLN A 35 -3.54 5.62 -16.44
C GLN A 35 -4.58 5.14 -15.40
N PRO A 36 -5.83 5.64 -15.46
CA PRO A 36 -6.85 5.30 -14.47
C PRO A 36 -7.39 3.87 -14.60
N ASP A 37 -7.16 3.19 -15.73
CA ASP A 37 -7.53 1.80 -15.97
C ASP A 37 -6.50 0.78 -15.43
N PHE A 38 -5.39 1.28 -14.87
CA PHE A 38 -4.29 0.47 -14.35
C PHE A 38 -3.69 -0.51 -15.38
N GLY A 39 -3.69 -0.10 -16.66
CA GLY A 39 -2.89 -0.75 -17.69
C GLY A 39 -1.38 -0.61 -17.44
N SER A 40 -0.58 -1.35 -18.21
CA SER A 40 0.89 -1.26 -18.16
C SER A 40 1.39 0.11 -18.64
N PRO A 41 2.40 0.73 -18.00
CA PRO A 41 3.16 0.23 -16.86
C PRO A 41 2.48 0.50 -15.51
N THR A 42 2.73 -0.38 -14.55
CA THR A 42 2.36 -0.19 -13.14
C THR A 42 3.61 -0.16 -12.27
N TYR A 43 3.50 0.42 -11.08
CA TYR A 43 4.58 0.50 -10.09
C TYR A 43 4.04 0.12 -8.71
N ASP A 44 4.60 -0.94 -8.12
CA ASP A 44 4.16 -1.41 -6.81
C ASP A 44 4.83 -0.55 -5.72
N LEU A 45 4.04 0.14 -4.90
CA LEU A 45 4.51 0.79 -3.67
C LEU A 45 4.57 -0.20 -2.52
N ILE A 46 3.49 -0.98 -2.38
CA ILE A 46 3.33 -2.05 -1.39
C ILE A 46 2.73 -3.25 -2.12
N ARG A 47 3.23 -4.46 -1.84
CA ARG A 47 2.70 -5.70 -2.42
C ARG A 47 2.65 -6.80 -1.37
N SER A 48 1.46 -7.33 -1.09
CA SER A 48 1.26 -8.39 -0.10
C SER A 48 1.88 -8.05 1.26
N GLY A 49 1.63 -6.84 1.73
CA GLY A 49 2.15 -6.26 2.96
C GLY A 49 3.64 -5.90 2.94
N CYS A 50 4.35 -6.20 1.86
CA CYS A 50 5.77 -5.91 1.73
C CYS A 50 6.01 -4.58 1.03
N ILE A 51 6.87 -3.76 1.61
CA ILE A 51 7.35 -2.51 0.99
C ILE A 51 8.12 -2.85 -0.30
N LYS A 52 7.81 -2.16 -1.39
CA LYS A 52 8.43 -2.33 -2.72
C LYS A 52 9.13 -1.07 -3.21
N ASP A 53 8.68 0.09 -2.77
CA ASP A 53 9.33 1.38 -2.99
C ASP A 53 10.11 1.77 -1.72
N ASP A 54 11.39 2.13 -1.87
CA ASP A 54 12.28 2.40 -0.75
C ASP A 54 11.96 3.70 0.02
N THR A 55 11.12 4.57 -0.55
CA THR A 55 10.62 5.79 0.09
C THR A 55 9.34 5.55 0.88
N VAL A 56 8.76 4.35 0.79
CA VAL A 56 7.57 4.00 1.54
C VAL A 56 7.92 3.77 3.01
N VAL A 57 7.19 4.45 3.88
CA VAL A 57 7.22 4.22 5.33
C VAL A 57 5.82 3.87 5.77
N THR A 58 5.64 2.69 6.36
CA THR A 58 4.37 2.27 6.96
C THR A 58 4.39 2.59 8.46
N TYR A 59 3.24 2.99 8.98
CA TYR A 59 3.07 3.17 10.42
C TYR A 59 2.44 1.92 11.02
N SER A 60 2.73 1.64 12.28
CA SER A 60 2.04 0.59 13.02
C SER A 60 0.52 0.77 12.92
N PRO A 61 -0.26 -0.32 12.76
CA PRO A 61 -1.71 -0.23 12.71
C PRO A 61 -2.22 0.52 13.93
N LEU A 62 -2.95 1.60 13.69
CA LEU A 62 -3.57 2.41 14.73
C LEU A 62 -5.08 2.35 14.52
N GLU A 63 -5.74 1.44 15.24
CA GLU A 63 -7.20 1.24 15.19
C GLU A 63 -7.72 1.29 13.73
N HIS A 64 -8.56 2.26 13.42
CA HIS A 64 -9.27 2.40 12.15
C HIS A 64 -8.47 3.08 11.03
N TYR A 65 -7.14 3.19 11.16
CA TYR A 65 -6.31 3.91 10.19
C TYR A 65 -5.20 3.03 9.61
N GLY A 66 -5.19 2.93 8.28
CA GLY A 66 -4.06 2.42 7.51
C GLY A 66 -3.27 3.61 6.94
N ARG A 67 -2.04 3.83 7.43
CA ARG A 67 -1.21 4.98 7.06
C ARG A 67 0.10 4.55 6.44
N PHE A 68 0.50 5.24 5.39
CA PHE A 68 1.84 5.14 4.83
C PHE A 68 2.24 6.45 4.17
N THR A 69 3.54 6.69 4.06
CA THR A 69 4.10 7.74 3.22
C THR A 69 4.77 7.15 2.00
N PHE A 70 4.98 7.97 0.97
CA PHE A 70 5.85 7.68 -0.16
C PHE A 70 6.26 9.00 -0.81
N ASN A 71 7.36 9.03 -1.55
CA ASN A 71 7.75 10.24 -2.29
C ASN A 71 7.06 10.30 -3.65
N ALA A 72 6.62 11.49 -4.04
CA ALA A 72 6.03 11.73 -5.35
C ALA A 72 7.03 11.42 -6.47
N PHE A 73 6.54 10.73 -7.50
CA PHE A 73 7.31 10.35 -8.68
C PHE A 73 6.46 10.54 -9.93
N ARG A 74 7.06 10.26 -11.09
CA ARG A 74 6.35 10.25 -12.38
C ARG A 74 6.77 9.06 -13.22
N PHE A 75 5.87 8.62 -14.09
CA PHE A 75 6.22 7.68 -15.15
C PHE A 75 6.88 8.43 -16.30
N LEU A 76 8.01 7.92 -16.78
CA LEU A 76 8.71 8.51 -17.92
C LEU A 76 7.91 8.27 -19.21
N ARG A 77 7.84 9.28 -20.08
CA ARG A 77 7.14 9.22 -21.38
C ARG A 77 5.63 8.91 -21.26
N ALA A 78 5.02 9.24 -20.14
CA ALA A 78 3.59 9.06 -19.88
C ALA A 78 2.95 10.37 -19.40
N SER A 79 1.63 10.33 -19.13
CA SER A 79 0.90 11.42 -18.49
C SER A 79 1.56 11.82 -17.16
N PRO A 80 1.57 13.12 -16.79
CA PRO A 80 2.10 13.57 -15.50
C PRO A 80 1.21 13.17 -14.31
N SER A 81 -0.03 12.72 -14.56
CA SER A 81 -0.92 12.22 -13.51
C SER A 81 -0.53 10.82 -13.09
N VAL A 82 -0.57 10.56 -11.78
CA VAL A 82 -0.38 9.24 -11.18
C VAL A 82 -1.64 8.88 -10.41
N TYR A 83 -2.16 7.68 -10.67
CA TYR A 83 -3.32 7.11 -10.00
C TYR A 83 -2.83 6.04 -9.03
N LEU A 84 -3.46 5.96 -7.85
CA LEU A 84 -3.20 4.95 -6.84
C LEU A 84 -4.42 4.04 -6.70
N GLN A 85 -4.17 2.74 -6.65
CA GLN A 85 -5.17 1.73 -6.30
C GLN A 85 -4.60 0.87 -5.19
N CYS A 86 -5.36 0.72 -4.11
CA CYS A 86 -4.93 -0.05 -2.96
C CYS A 86 -5.97 -1.11 -2.58
N ASP A 87 -5.48 -2.32 -2.32
CA ASP A 87 -6.22 -3.40 -1.68
C ASP A 87 -6.09 -3.25 -0.17
N VAL A 88 -7.23 -3.09 0.49
CA VAL A 88 -7.32 -2.82 1.93
C VAL A 88 -8.09 -3.96 2.60
N LEU A 89 -7.58 -4.42 3.74
CA LEU A 89 -8.20 -5.43 4.56
C LEU A 89 -8.63 -4.83 5.89
N ILE A 90 -9.82 -5.23 6.35
CA ILE A 90 -10.32 -4.93 7.69
C ILE A 90 -10.21 -6.22 8.49
N CYS A 91 -9.47 -6.19 9.60
CA CYS A 91 -9.25 -7.35 10.44
C CYS A 91 -9.73 -7.10 11.86
N ASP A 92 -10.10 -8.17 12.54
CA ASP A 92 -10.28 -8.19 14.00
C ASP A 92 -8.89 -8.15 14.67
N SER A 93 -8.66 -7.15 15.52
CA SER A 93 -7.43 -6.93 16.28
C SER A 93 -7.12 -8.05 17.27
N THR A 94 -8.15 -8.80 17.67
CA THR A 94 -8.04 -9.92 18.61
C THR A 94 -7.69 -11.23 17.91
N SER A 95 -7.79 -11.28 16.59
CA SER A 95 -7.51 -12.47 15.80
C SER A 95 -6.02 -12.60 15.48
N ALA A 96 -5.36 -13.57 16.13
CA ALA A 96 -3.94 -13.87 15.93
C ALA A 96 -3.61 -14.56 14.59
N THR A 97 -4.62 -15.00 13.85
CA THR A 97 -4.48 -15.77 12.59
C THR A 97 -5.08 -15.04 11.40
N SER A 98 -5.12 -13.71 11.44
CA SER A 98 -5.64 -12.89 10.36
C SER A 98 -4.56 -12.54 9.34
N ARG A 99 -4.94 -12.21 8.11
CA ARG A 99 -4.00 -11.70 7.11
C ARG A 99 -3.26 -10.44 7.61
N CYS A 100 -3.89 -9.63 8.46
CA CYS A 100 -3.24 -8.46 9.05
C CYS A 100 -2.09 -8.81 10.01
N THR A 101 -2.21 -9.91 10.77
CA THR A 101 -1.14 -10.38 11.68
C THR A 101 0.00 -11.07 10.96
N GLU A 102 -0.21 -11.55 9.73
CA GLU A 102 0.84 -12.14 8.89
C GLU A 102 1.82 -11.09 8.33
N GLY A 103 1.43 -9.82 8.24
CA GLY A 103 2.32 -8.73 7.82
C GLY A 103 2.83 -8.87 6.37
N CYS A 104 4.14 -8.76 6.15
CA CYS A 104 4.74 -8.93 4.82
C CYS A 104 4.89 -10.41 4.45
N ILE A 105 4.24 -10.83 3.37
CA ILE A 105 4.36 -12.18 2.82
C ILE A 105 5.13 -12.11 1.51
N SER A 106 6.45 -12.31 1.59
CA SER A 106 7.27 -12.43 0.40
C SER A 106 7.16 -13.83 -0.21
N ARG A 107 7.03 -13.92 -1.53
CA ARG A 107 7.21 -15.21 -2.22
C ARG A 107 8.67 -15.64 -2.03
N HIS A 108 8.91 -16.68 -1.24
CA HIS A 108 10.22 -17.34 -1.23
C HIS A 108 10.54 -17.84 -2.65
N LYS A 109 11.79 -17.66 -3.09
CA LYS A 109 12.29 -18.33 -4.31
C LYS A 109 12.08 -19.83 -4.11
N ARG A 110 11.42 -20.49 -5.08
CA ARG A 110 11.31 -21.95 -5.05
C ARG A 110 12.72 -22.52 -4.99
N ALA A 111 13.00 -23.41 -4.05
CA ALA A 111 14.25 -24.15 -4.05
C ALA A 111 14.36 -24.92 -5.37
N ILE A 112 15.48 -24.77 -6.07
CA ILE A 112 15.83 -25.67 -7.17
C ILE A 112 16.35 -26.93 -6.48
N SER A 113 15.64 -28.05 -6.61
CA SER A 113 16.18 -29.35 -6.18
C SER A 113 17.52 -29.54 -6.88
N SER A 114 18.58 -29.78 -6.10
CA SER A 114 19.84 -30.30 -6.63
C SER A 114 19.66 -31.73 -7.15
#